data_AF-A0A848ST76-F1
#
_entry.id   AF-A0A848ST76-F1
#
_cell.length_a   1.000
_cell.length_b   1.000
_cell.length_c   1.000
_cell.angle_alpha   90.00
_cell.angle_beta   90.00
_cell.angle_gamma   90.00
#
_symmetry.space_group_name_H-M   'P 1'
#
loop_
_entity.id
_entity.type
_entity.pdbx_description
1 polymer ?
#
loop_
_entity_poly.entity_id
_entity_poly.type
_entity_poly.pdbx_seq_one_letter_code
_entity_poly.pdbx_strand_id
1 'polypeptide(L)'
;MNVETSVKAKEKPSFSYKWDDPFLLEDKLTEEEKLVWETARGYAQDKLLPRVLTATREERFDREIMNEFGELGLLGCTIDGYGCAGVSHVAYGLAARAVEAVDSGYRSAMSVQSSLVMHPIHA
;
A
#
# COMPACT_ATOMS: atom_id res chain seq x y z
N MET A 1 -43.08 9.84 47.80
CA MET A 1 -41.72 9.81 47.19
C MET A 1 -41.90 9.68 45.69
N ASN A 2 -41.73 10.78 44.96
CA ASN A 2 -41.76 10.75 43.49
C ASN A 2 -40.35 10.40 43.01
N VAL A 3 -40.20 9.26 42.36
CA VAL A 3 -38.96 8.86 41.70
C VAL A 3 -39.00 9.43 40.28
N GLU A 4 -38.30 10.54 40.06
CA GLU A 4 -38.05 11.05 38.71
C GLU A 4 -37.01 10.15 38.04
N THR A 5 -37.45 9.28 37.13
CA THR A 5 -36.57 8.56 36.22
C THR A 5 -36.23 9.45 35.03
N SER A 6 -35.12 10.17 35.12
CA SER A 6 -34.49 10.84 33.97
C SER A 6 -33.97 9.77 32.99
N VAL A 7 -34.70 9.55 31.90
CA VAL A 7 -34.22 8.75 30.77
C VAL A 7 -33.19 9.59 30.02
N LYS A 8 -31.90 9.29 30.20
CA LYS A 8 -30.83 9.86 29.35
C LYS A 8 -31.10 9.45 27.90
N ALA A 9 -31.25 10.43 27.01
CA ALA A 9 -31.37 10.19 25.59
C ALA A 9 -30.15 9.41 25.09
N LYS A 10 -30.37 8.29 24.40
CA LYS A 10 -29.31 7.57 23.69
C LYS A 10 -28.68 8.52 22.68
N GLU A 11 -27.37 8.71 22.74
CA GLU A 11 -26.62 9.41 21.71
C GLU A 11 -26.91 8.77 20.36
N LYS A 12 -27.27 9.59 19.36
CA LYS A 12 -27.45 9.10 18.00
C LYS A 12 -26.08 8.67 17.48
N PRO A 13 -25.95 7.49 16.86
CA PRO A 13 -24.70 7.12 16.21
C PRO A 13 -24.35 8.19 15.18
N SER A 14 -23.20 8.82 15.38
CA SER A 14 -22.63 9.77 14.43
C SER A 14 -21.92 8.96 13.35
N PHE A 15 -22.52 8.87 12.17
CA PHE A 15 -21.88 8.24 11.02
C PHE A 15 -21.06 9.31 10.30
N SER A 16 -19.74 9.26 10.44
CA SER A 16 -18.84 10.01 9.56
C SER A 16 -18.71 9.21 8.25
N TYR A 17 -19.35 9.69 7.19
CA TYR A 17 -19.26 9.05 5.88
C TYR A 17 -18.00 9.54 5.15
N LYS A 18 -17.04 8.63 4.94
CA LYS A 18 -15.80 8.86 4.18
C LYS A 18 -15.99 8.35 2.74
N TRP A 19 -16.18 9.25 1.78
CA TRP A 19 -16.54 8.89 0.41
C TRP A 19 -15.42 8.12 -0.33
N ASP A 20 -14.16 8.39 0.01
CA ASP A 20 -12.95 7.77 -0.53
C ASP A 20 -12.57 6.46 0.18
N ASP A 21 -13.26 6.12 1.28
CA ASP A 21 -13.16 4.82 1.95
C ASP A 21 -14.50 4.43 2.63
N PRO A 22 -15.57 4.11 1.85
CA PRO A 22 -16.91 3.92 2.40
C PRO A 22 -17.06 2.76 3.39
N PHE A 23 -16.16 1.78 3.33
CA PHE A 23 -16.14 0.61 4.21
C PHE A 23 -15.01 0.63 5.23
N LEU A 24 -14.31 1.76 5.35
CA LEU A 24 -13.24 1.96 6.32
C LEU A 24 -12.18 0.84 6.23
N LEU A 25 -11.70 0.57 5.01
CA LEU A 25 -10.63 -0.38 4.74
C LEU A 25 -9.44 -0.10 5.65
N GLU A 26 -9.10 1.18 5.84
CA GLU A 26 -7.98 1.61 6.68
C GLU A 26 -8.12 1.12 8.13
N ASP A 27 -9.34 1.04 8.67
CA ASP A 27 -9.63 0.51 10.02
C ASP A 27 -9.46 -1.01 10.12
N LYS A 28 -9.32 -1.71 8.99
CA LYS A 28 -9.12 -3.16 8.93
C LYS A 28 -7.66 -3.57 8.75
N LEU A 29 -6.79 -2.60 8.49
CA LEU A 29 -5.36 -2.84 8.29
C LEU A 29 -4.62 -2.88 9.62
N THR A 30 -3.61 -3.74 9.70
CA THR A 30 -2.63 -3.67 10.78
C THR A 30 -1.76 -2.41 10.65
N GLU A 31 -1.10 -2.01 11.74
CA GLU A 31 -0.19 -0.86 11.70
C GLU A 31 1.00 -1.09 10.74
N GLU A 32 1.47 -2.34 10.61
CA GLU A 32 2.49 -2.71 9.63
C GLU A 32 1.99 -2.56 8.18
N GLU A 33 0.76 -3.01 7.90
CA GLU A 33 0.13 -2.89 6.58
C GLU A 33 -0.08 -1.41 6.20
N LYS A 34 -0.50 -0.57 7.16
CA LYS A 34 -0.62 0.87 6.96
C LYS A 34 0.74 1.50 6.66
N LEU A 35 1.77 1.17 7.43
CA LEU A 35 3.12 1.70 7.24
C LEU A 35 3.68 1.33 5.86
N VAL A 36 3.50 0.09 5.41
CA VAL A 36 3.91 -0.35 4.07
C VAL A 36 3.14 0.43 2.99
N TRP A 37 1.83 0.59 3.15
CA TRP A 37 1.01 1.35 2.22
C TRP A 37 1.43 2.82 2.13
N GLU A 38 1.64 3.49 3.26
CA GLU A 38 2.08 4.87 3.34
C GLU A 38 3.47 5.07 2.73
N THR A 39 4.41 4.16 3.02
CA THR A 39 5.76 4.18 2.45
C THR A 39 5.72 4.05 0.93
N ALA A 40 5.00 3.06 0.41
CA ALA A 40 4.85 2.86 -1.02
C ALA A 40 4.13 4.04 -1.69
N ARG A 41 3.10 4.58 -1.04
CA ARG A 41 2.35 5.75 -1.55
C ARG A 41 3.20 7.01 -1.58
N GLY A 42 3.97 7.29 -0.52
CA GLY A 42 4.87 8.43 -0.47
C GLY A 42 5.92 8.37 -1.58
N TYR A 43 6.59 7.23 -1.73
CA TYR A 43 7.53 7.02 -2.83
C TYR A 43 6.87 7.15 -4.22
N ALA A 44 5.69 6.56 -4.41
CA ALA A 44 4.98 6.66 -5.67
C ALA A 44 4.66 8.12 -6.04
N GLN A 45 4.15 8.92 -5.09
CA GLN A 45 3.84 10.33 -5.34
C GLN A 45 5.09 11.20 -5.51
N ASP A 46 6.13 10.98 -4.72
CA ASP A 46 7.30 11.86 -4.69
C ASP A 46 8.34 11.52 -5.77
N LYS A 47 8.45 10.25 -6.17
CA LYS A 47 9.51 9.75 -7.07
C LYS A 47 8.97 9.22 -8.39
N LEU A 48 7.88 8.48 -8.39
CA LEU A 48 7.34 7.88 -9.62
C LEU A 48 6.49 8.87 -10.42
N LEU A 49 5.58 9.59 -9.77
CA LEU A 49 4.65 10.51 -10.43
C LEU A 49 5.35 11.60 -11.27
N PRO A 50 6.46 12.21 -10.83
CA PRO A 50 7.17 13.18 -11.67
C PRO A 50 7.83 12.57 -12.92
N ARG A 51 8.13 11.26 -12.91
CA ARG A 51 8.85 10.57 -13.99
C ARG A 51 7.90 10.03 -15.07
N VAL A 52 6.68 9.61 -14.69
CA VAL A 52 5.79 8.80 -15.53
C VAL A 52 5.46 9.44 -16.88
N LEU A 53 5.18 10.75 -16.93
CA LEU A 53 4.69 11.39 -18.16
C LEU A 53 5.71 11.27 -19.31
N THR A 54 6.98 11.52 -19.00
CA THR A 54 8.07 11.45 -19.97
C THR A 54 8.48 10.00 -20.20
N ALA A 55 8.58 9.20 -19.13
CA ALA A 55 8.93 7.78 -19.21
C ALA A 55 7.98 7.01 -20.15
N THR A 56 6.67 7.20 -20.01
CA THR A 56 5.67 6.55 -20.87
C THR A 56 5.72 7.10 -22.30
N ARG A 57 5.86 8.42 -22.49
CA ARG A 57 5.92 9.03 -23.82
C ARG A 57 7.14 8.60 -24.63
N GLU A 58 8.27 8.41 -23.96
CA GLU A 58 9.55 8.05 -24.57
C GLU A 58 9.84 6.54 -24.50
N GLU A 59 8.89 5.74 -24.01
CA GLU A 59 9.03 4.29 -23.84
C GLU A 59 10.29 3.89 -23.06
N ARG A 60 10.61 4.67 -22.02
CA ARG A 60 11.86 4.57 -21.26
C ARG A 60 11.59 4.18 -19.82
N PHE A 61 12.30 3.16 -19.33
CA PHE A 61 12.24 2.73 -17.94
C PHE A 61 13.54 3.11 -17.20
N ASP A 62 13.42 3.90 -16.13
CA ASP A 62 14.52 4.23 -15.23
C ASP A 62 14.89 3.02 -14.37
N ARG A 63 16.06 2.41 -14.63
CA ARG A 63 16.51 1.21 -13.92
C ARG A 63 16.64 1.44 -12.42
N GLU A 64 17.00 2.66 -12.01
CA GLU A 64 17.17 3.10 -10.64
C GLU A 64 15.92 2.86 -9.78
N ILE A 65 14.73 2.87 -10.39
CA ILE A 65 13.46 2.54 -9.71
C ILE A 65 13.53 1.17 -9.02
N MET A 66 14.18 0.18 -9.63
CA MET A 66 14.31 -1.15 -9.03
C MET A 66 15.26 -1.16 -7.83
N ASN A 67 16.29 -0.30 -7.83
CA ASN A 67 17.17 -0.15 -6.68
C ASN A 67 16.42 0.56 -5.54
N GLU A 68 15.70 1.65 -5.85
CA GLU A 68 14.88 2.40 -4.91
C GLU A 68 13.79 1.50 -4.28
N PHE A 69 13.14 0.63 -5.06
CA PHE A 69 12.21 -0.37 -4.53
C PHE A 69 12.88 -1.38 -3.59
N GLY A 70 14.11 -1.80 -3.89
CA GLY A 70 14.89 -2.68 -3.02
C GLY A 70 15.27 -2.03 -1.69
N GLU A 71 15.72 -0.78 -1.72
CA GLU A 71 16.06 0.01 -0.52
C GLU A 71 14.85 0.21 0.40
N LEU A 72 13.65 0.33 -0.16
CA LEU A 72 12.39 0.45 0.57
C LEU A 72 11.80 -0.91 1.01
N GLY A 73 12.44 -2.03 0.66
CA GLY A 73 11.97 -3.37 1.02
C GLY A 73 10.70 -3.81 0.27
N LEU A 74 10.40 -3.21 -0.89
CA LEU A 74 9.18 -3.51 -1.66
C LEU A 74 9.33 -4.73 -2.59
N LEU A 75 10.56 -5.19 -2.84
CA LEU A 75 10.85 -6.35 -3.69
C LEU A 75 10.91 -7.64 -2.87
N GLY A 76 10.13 -8.65 -3.29
CA GLY A 76 10.03 -9.92 -2.57
C GLY A 76 9.56 -9.76 -1.13
N CYS A 77 8.77 -8.71 -0.86
CA CYS A 77 8.45 -8.27 0.49
C CYS A 77 7.74 -9.34 1.36
N THR A 78 7.12 -10.35 0.75
CA THR A 78 6.47 -11.47 1.46
C THR A 78 7.41 -12.63 1.80
N ILE A 79 8.69 -12.56 1.42
CA ILE A 79 9.69 -13.59 1.74
C ILE A 79 10.28 -13.28 3.12
N ASP A 80 10.38 -14.31 3.97
CA ASP A 80 11.04 -14.22 5.27
C ASP A 80 12.55 -14.50 5.14
N GLY A 81 13.37 -13.73 5.85
CA GLY A 81 14.83 -13.80 5.76
C GLY A 81 15.41 -13.22 4.46
N TYR A 82 16.67 -13.55 4.15
CA TYR A 82 17.40 -13.13 2.94
C TYR A 82 17.49 -11.60 2.70
N GLY A 83 17.26 -10.79 3.74
CA GLY A 83 17.17 -9.33 3.62
C GLY A 83 15.83 -8.82 3.06
N CYS A 84 14.82 -9.68 2.95
CA CYS A 84 13.45 -9.32 2.59
C CYS A 84 12.65 -8.89 3.81
N ALA A 85 11.54 -8.18 3.58
CA ALA A 85 10.77 -7.55 4.65
C ALA A 85 9.92 -8.53 5.50
N GLY A 86 9.56 -9.70 4.96
CA GLY A 86 8.73 -10.69 5.67
C GLY A 86 7.29 -10.25 5.97
N VAL A 87 6.72 -9.35 5.16
CA VAL A 87 5.38 -8.77 5.39
C VAL A 87 4.24 -9.60 4.81
N SER A 88 3.01 -9.29 5.23
CA SER A 88 1.81 -10.01 4.79
C SER A 88 1.52 -9.84 3.28
N HIS A 89 0.75 -10.77 2.70
CA HIS A 89 0.24 -10.62 1.33
C HIS A 89 -0.69 -9.41 1.18
N VAL A 90 -1.36 -8.97 2.26
CA VAL A 90 -2.17 -7.75 2.25
C VAL A 90 -1.26 -6.53 2.11
N ALA A 91 -0.15 -6.48 2.85
CA ALA A 91 0.86 -5.42 2.72
C ALA A 91 1.44 -5.36 1.28
N TYR A 92 1.75 -6.52 0.68
CA TYR A 92 2.16 -6.58 -0.73
C TYR A 92 1.09 -6.02 -1.68
N GLY A 93 -0.18 -6.40 -1.49
CA GLY A 93 -1.30 -5.88 -2.28
C GLY A 93 -1.47 -4.36 -2.14
N LEU A 94 -1.28 -3.81 -0.94
CA LEU A 94 -1.34 -2.38 -0.67
C LEU A 94 -0.18 -1.62 -1.33
N ALA A 95 1.04 -2.16 -1.28
CA ALA A 95 2.17 -1.59 -2.00
C ALA A 95 1.93 -1.58 -3.52
N ALA A 96 1.44 -2.69 -4.08
CA ALA A 96 1.07 -2.77 -5.49
C ALA A 96 -0.01 -1.76 -5.87
N ARG A 97 -1.06 -1.61 -5.03
CA ARG A 97 -2.10 -0.59 -5.21
C ARG A 97 -1.52 0.83 -5.24
N ALA A 98 -0.58 1.14 -4.34
CA ALA A 98 0.01 2.47 -4.26
C ALA A 98 0.90 2.79 -5.47
N VAL A 99 1.71 1.83 -5.93
CA VAL A 99 2.57 1.98 -7.12
C VAL A 99 1.73 2.08 -8.39
N GLU A 100 0.72 1.23 -8.55
CA GLU A 100 -0.16 1.23 -9.73
C GLU A 100 -1.07 2.45 -9.82
N ALA A 101 -1.35 3.12 -8.69
CA ALA A 101 -2.02 4.42 -8.73
C ALA A 101 -1.24 5.49 -9.52
N VAL A 102 0.06 5.27 -9.78
CA VAL A 102 0.86 6.08 -10.70
C VAL A 102 0.93 5.42 -12.08
N ASP A 103 1.39 4.17 -12.17
CA ASP A 103 1.52 3.47 -13.45
C ASP A 103 1.57 1.94 -13.31
N SER A 104 0.87 1.25 -14.20
CA SER A 104 0.84 -0.22 -14.25
C SER A 104 2.17 -0.84 -14.68
N GLY A 105 3.00 -0.14 -15.45
CA GLY A 105 4.34 -0.59 -15.85
C GLY A 105 5.30 -0.71 -14.66
N TYR A 106 5.31 0.28 -13.76
CA TYR A 106 6.07 0.22 -12.51
C TYR A 106 5.65 -0.94 -11.62
N ARG A 107 4.33 -1.13 -11.43
CA ARG A 107 3.81 -2.29 -10.68
C ARG A 107 4.13 -3.60 -11.39
N SER A 108 4.22 -3.63 -12.72
CA SER A 108 4.59 -4.82 -13.49
C SER A 108 6.03 -5.24 -13.22
N ALA A 109 6.96 -4.29 -13.25
CA ALA A 109 8.35 -4.55 -12.90
C ALA A 109 8.50 -5.08 -11.46
N MET A 110 7.79 -4.45 -10.51
CA MET A 110 7.75 -4.90 -9.10
C MET A 110 7.19 -6.32 -8.95
N SER A 111 6.11 -6.64 -9.69
CA SER A 111 5.45 -7.95 -9.66
C SER A 111 6.30 -9.05 -10.28
N VAL A 112 6.90 -8.80 -11.45
CA VAL A 112 7.82 -9.75 -12.09
C VAL A 112 8.97 -10.08 -11.14
N GLN A 113 9.62 -9.06 -10.59
CA GLN A 113 10.75 -9.27 -9.69
C GLN A 113 10.36 -10.05 -8.43
N SER A 114 9.25 -9.68 -7.79
CA SER A 114 8.83 -10.30 -6.52
C SER A 114 8.25 -11.70 -6.73
N SER A 115 7.24 -11.82 -7.59
CA SER A 115 6.39 -13.01 -7.69
C SER A 115 6.82 -13.98 -8.80
N LEU A 116 7.56 -13.52 -9.81
CA LEU A 116 7.98 -14.37 -10.96
C LEU A 116 9.48 -14.65 -11.00
N VAL A 117 10.28 -14.01 -10.13
CA VAL A 117 11.72 -14.26 -10.02
C VAL A 117 12.09 -14.67 -8.58
N MET A 118 11.90 -13.80 -7.60
CA MET A 118 12.30 -14.09 -6.22
C MET A 118 11.50 -15.25 -5.62
N HIS A 119 10.18 -15.22 -5.77
CA HIS A 119 9.30 -16.28 -5.25
C HIS A 119 9.68 -17.69 -5.75
N PRO A 120 9.80 -17.98 -7.05
CA PRO A 120 10.18 -19.33 -7.51
C PRO A 120 11.62 -19.74 -7.17
N ILE A 121 12.52 -18.81 -6.82
CA ILE A 121 13.87 -19.15 -6.29
C ILE A 121 13.79 -19.56 -4.81
N HIS A 122 12.91 -18.92 -4.05
CA HIS A 122 12.71 -19.19 -2.63
C HIS A 122 11.86 -20.45 -2.35
N ALA A 123 10.87 -20.72 -3.21
CA ALA A 123 9.81 -21.71 -3.00
C ALA A 123 10.24 -23.18 -3.15
#